data_AF-A0A7Y2GJ18-F1
#
_entry.id   AF-A0A7Y2GJ18-F1
#
_cell.length_a   1.000
_cell.length_b   1.000
_cell.length_c   1.000
_cell.angle_alpha   90.00
_cell.angle_beta   90.00
_cell.angle_gamma   90.00
#
_symmetry.space_group_name_H-M   'P 1'
#
loop_
_entity.id
_entity.type
_entity.pdbx_description
1 polymer ?
#
loop_
_entity_poly.entity_id
_entity_poly.type
_entity_poly.pdbx_seq_one_letter_code
_entity_poly.pdbx_strand_id
1 'polypeptide(L)'
;MKKNKDTGRDPNEKELKEAERIENLPEDVRRSHPTAVKADPAKLTHINTYGTLPDYYIDRVFTCRKCGKREIWRARDQKWYYEETKAHIDAKAVECHGCRTGKDSEEA
;
A
#
# COMPACT_ATOMS: atom_id res chain seq x y z
N MET A 1 -17.37 1.08 -20.96
CA MET A 1 -16.61 1.99 -20.08
C MET A 1 -15.51 1.22 -19.36
N LYS A 2 -14.23 1.53 -19.60
CA LYS A 2 -13.14 0.93 -18.82
C LYS A 2 -13.22 1.54 -17.42
N LYS A 3 -13.73 0.79 -16.45
CA LYS A 3 -13.69 1.18 -15.03
C LYS A 3 -12.21 1.37 -14.72
N ASN A 4 -11.76 2.61 -14.54
CA ASN A 4 -10.40 2.87 -14.06
C ASN A 4 -10.27 2.12 -12.75
N LYS A 5 -9.57 0.99 -12.78
CA LYS A 5 -9.28 0.23 -11.57
C LYS A 5 -8.46 1.20 -10.73
N ASP A 6 -8.95 1.54 -9.55
CA ASP A 6 -8.28 2.43 -8.61
C ASP A 6 -6.97 1.79 -8.12
N THR A 7 -5.94 1.70 -8.97
CA THR A 7 -4.75 0.88 -8.73
C THR A 7 -3.67 1.58 -7.93
N GLY A 8 -3.90 2.83 -7.51
CA GLY A 8 -2.85 3.68 -6.89
C GLY A 8 -1.68 3.99 -7.84
N ARG A 9 -1.86 3.70 -9.14
CA ARG A 9 -0.90 3.94 -10.22
C ARG A 9 -1.14 5.32 -10.78
N ASP A 10 -0.07 6.07 -11.00
CA ASP A 10 -0.11 7.47 -11.48
C ASP A 10 -1.11 8.34 -10.69
N PRO A 11 -1.01 8.38 -9.35
CA PRO A 11 -1.93 9.16 -8.52
C PRO A 11 -1.77 10.65 -8.81
N ASN A 12 -2.88 11.39 -8.76
CA ASN A 12 -2.80 12.84 -8.87
C ASN A 12 -2.17 13.43 -7.59
N GLU A 13 -1.63 14.65 -7.66
CA GLU A 13 -1.01 15.32 -6.50
C GLU A 13 -1.97 15.43 -5.31
N LYS A 14 -3.27 15.61 -5.58
CA LYS A 14 -4.31 15.61 -4.54
C LYS A 14 -4.42 14.27 -3.81
N GLU A 15 -4.31 13.16 -4.53
CA GLU A 15 -4.38 11.83 -3.93
C GLU A 15 -3.14 11.51 -3.12
N LEU A 16 -1.96 11.93 -3.62
CA LEU A 16 -0.71 11.81 -2.86
C LEU A 16 -0.79 12.59 -1.55
N LYS A 17 -1.20 13.88 -1.61
CA LYS A 17 -1.36 14.71 -0.42
C LYS A 17 -2.39 14.15 0.55
N GLU A 18 -3.49 13.58 0.06
CA GLU A 18 -4.49 12.98 0.93
C GLU A 18 -3.98 11.69 1.58
N ALA A 19 -3.30 10.81 0.84
CA ALA A 19 -2.71 9.61 1.40
C ALA A 19 -1.61 9.94 2.44
N GLU A 20 -0.78 10.95 2.18
CA GLU A 20 0.19 11.48 3.16
C GLU A 20 -0.52 12.03 4.40
N ARG A 21 -1.61 12.78 4.22
CA ARG A 21 -2.41 13.29 5.32
C ARG A 21 -2.96 12.14 6.15
N ILE A 22 -3.60 11.16 5.52
CA ILE A 22 -4.20 10.00 6.19
C ILE A 22 -3.14 9.22 6.99
N GLU A 23 -1.95 9.01 6.43
CA GLU A 23 -0.87 8.31 7.13
C GLU A 23 -0.45 9.03 8.42
N ASN A 24 -0.46 10.37 8.43
CA ASN A 24 -0.11 11.21 9.57
C ASN A 24 -1.29 11.50 10.52
N LEU A 25 -2.51 11.03 10.23
CA LEU A 25 -3.65 11.17 11.15
C LEU A 25 -3.49 10.24 12.37
N PRO A 26 -4.10 10.58 13.51
CA PRO A 26 -4.17 9.68 14.66
C PRO A 26 -4.86 8.36 14.29
N GLU A 27 -4.47 7.29 14.97
CA GLU A 27 -4.89 5.92 14.65
C GLU A 27 -6.41 5.73 14.67
N ASP A 28 -7.12 6.40 15.59
CA ASP A 28 -8.57 6.34 15.71
C ASP A 28 -9.27 6.84 14.44
N VAL A 29 -8.74 7.92 13.87
CA VAL A 29 -9.27 8.53 12.64
C VAL A 29 -8.90 7.69 11.43
N ARG A 30 -7.68 7.15 11.39
CA ARG A 30 -7.24 6.23 10.33
C ARG A 30 -8.12 5.00 10.27
N ARG A 31 -8.47 4.42 11.41
CA ARG A 31 -9.35 3.24 11.51
C ARG A 31 -10.75 3.50 10.97
N SER A 32 -11.25 4.72 11.14
CA SER A 32 -12.58 5.13 10.66
C SER A 32 -12.57 5.69 9.23
N HIS A 33 -11.42 5.72 8.56
CA HIS A 33 -11.30 6.32 7.24
C HIS A 33 -11.95 5.42 6.16
N PRO A 34 -12.65 5.99 5.16
CA PRO A 34 -13.31 5.18 4.11
C PRO A 34 -12.35 4.35 3.25
N THR A 35 -11.07 4.72 3.16
CA THR A 35 -10.04 3.92 2.46
C THR A 35 -9.40 2.86 3.34
N ALA A 36 -9.71 2.83 4.64
CA ALA A 36 -9.19 1.82 5.53
C ALA A 36 -9.83 0.46 5.23
N VAL A 37 -8.98 -0.57 5.11
CA VAL A 37 -9.43 -1.94 4.86
C VAL A 37 -9.09 -2.78 6.07
N LYS A 38 -10.10 -3.41 6.66
CA LYS A 38 -9.92 -4.30 7.83
C LYS A 38 -9.03 -5.49 7.48
N ALA A 39 -8.05 -5.76 8.34
CA ALA A 39 -7.18 -6.91 8.23
C ALA A 39 -7.87 -8.18 8.76
N ASP A 40 -7.50 -9.33 8.22
CA ASP A 40 -7.94 -10.63 8.71
C ASP A 40 -6.84 -11.27 9.57
N PRO A 41 -6.96 -11.25 10.91
CA PRO A 41 -5.89 -11.76 11.78
C PRO A 41 -5.68 -13.27 11.65
N ALA A 42 -6.70 -14.04 11.24
CA ALA A 42 -6.54 -15.48 11.03
C ALA A 42 -5.63 -15.78 9.83
N LYS A 43 -5.69 -14.93 8.79
CA LYS A 43 -4.78 -15.00 7.64
C LYS A 43 -3.36 -14.48 7.92
N LEU A 44 -3.13 -13.81 9.05
CA LEU A 44 -1.82 -13.30 9.46
C LEU A 44 -1.10 -14.21 10.46
N THR A 45 -1.68 -15.37 10.79
CA THR A 45 -1.11 -16.34 11.74
C THR A 45 0.25 -16.90 11.32
N HIS A 46 0.62 -16.82 10.04
CA HIS A 46 1.96 -17.18 9.56
C HIS A 46 3.04 -16.20 9.98
N ILE A 47 2.68 -14.99 10.41
CA ILE A 47 3.60 -13.94 10.82
C ILE A 47 3.89 -14.10 12.31
N ASN A 48 5.00 -14.76 12.63
CA ASN A 48 5.46 -14.89 14.00
C ASN A 48 6.28 -13.65 14.39
N THR A 49 5.59 -12.56 14.74
CA THR A 49 6.20 -11.32 15.22
C THR A 49 5.96 -11.13 16.71
N TYR A 50 6.92 -10.50 17.39
CA TYR A 50 6.77 -10.10 18.79
C TYR A 50 5.82 -8.89 18.96
N GLY A 51 5.39 -8.26 17.85
CA GLY A 51 4.52 -7.09 17.84
C GLY A 51 3.04 -7.41 17.60
N THR A 52 2.23 -6.34 17.60
CA THR A 52 0.80 -6.42 17.26
C THR A 52 0.63 -6.49 15.75
N LEU A 53 -0.18 -7.45 15.29
CA LEU A 53 -0.63 -7.47 13.90
C LEU A 53 -1.58 -6.29 13.64
N PRO A 54 -1.57 -5.69 12.44
CA PRO A 54 -2.45 -4.58 12.13
C PRO A 54 -3.92 -5.02 12.13
N ASP A 55 -4.80 -4.21 12.72
CA ASP A 55 -6.27 -4.40 12.64
C ASP A 55 -6.84 -3.89 11.30
N TYR A 56 -6.12 -2.96 10.64
CA TYR A 56 -6.52 -2.34 9.38
C TYR A 56 -5.31 -1.87 8.56
N TYR A 57 -5.51 -1.77 7.24
CA TYR A 57 -4.58 -1.21 6.28
C TYR A 57 -5.10 0.15 5.80
N ILE A 58 -4.19 1.07 5.50
CA ILE A 58 -4.51 2.39 4.91
C ILE A 58 -3.64 2.64 3.69
N ASP A 59 -4.08 3.52 2.81
CA ASP A 59 -3.28 3.96 1.67
C ASP A 59 -1.98 4.62 2.14
N ARG A 60 -0.84 4.16 1.60
CA ARG A 60 0.48 4.67 1.93
C ARG A 60 1.19 5.18 0.69
N VAL A 61 1.74 6.38 0.75
CA VAL A 61 2.55 6.91 -0.36
C VAL A 61 3.95 6.31 -0.27
N PHE A 62 4.49 5.89 -1.40
CA PHE A 62 5.88 5.48 -1.49
C PHE A 62 6.54 6.05 -2.74
N THR A 63 7.85 6.21 -2.67
CA THR A 63 8.67 6.64 -3.80
C THR A 63 9.40 5.45 -4.36
N CYS A 64 9.29 5.22 -5.67
CA CYS A 64 10.00 4.14 -6.33
C CYS A 64 11.51 4.38 -6.28
N ARG A 65 12.26 3.42 -5.74
CA ARG A 65 13.73 3.49 -5.66
C ARG A 65 14.46 3.46 -7.01
N LYS A 66 13.77 3.05 -8.09
CA LYS A 66 14.35 2.94 -9.43
C LYS A 66 14.13 4.20 -10.27
N CYS A 67 12.87 4.58 -10.50
CA CYS A 67 12.52 5.72 -11.35
C CYS A 67 12.15 7.00 -10.59
N GLY A 68 12.12 6.98 -9.25
CA GLY A 68 11.76 8.15 -8.43
C GLY A 68 10.27 8.54 -8.46
N LYS A 69 9.42 7.87 -9.25
CA LYS A 69 7.97 8.14 -9.30
C LYS A 69 7.32 7.84 -7.95
N ARG A 70 6.34 8.66 -7.56
CA ARG A 70 5.53 8.48 -6.35
C ARG A 70 4.25 7.73 -6.70
N GLU A 71 3.98 6.63 -6.02
CA GLU A 71 2.76 5.85 -6.16
C GLU A 71 2.09 5.66 -4.79
N ILE A 72 0.83 5.26 -4.81
CA ILE A 72 0.09 4.93 -3.60
C ILE A 72 -0.02 3.42 -3.48
N TRP A 73 0.53 2.87 -2.41
CA TRP A 73 0.28 1.50 -2.02
C TRP A 73 -1.08 1.43 -1.33
N ARG A 74 -2.11 1.07 -2.11
CA ARG A 74 -3.48 1.03 -1.62
C ARG A 74 -3.66 -0.01 -0.51
N ALA A 75 -4.55 0.27 0.43
CA ALA A 75 -4.88 -0.61 1.55
C ALA A 75 -5.31 -2.03 1.11
N ARG A 76 -6.04 -2.15 0.01
CA ARG A 76 -6.46 -3.43 -0.57
C ARG A 76 -5.29 -4.26 -1.13
N ASP A 77 -4.30 -3.59 -1.72
CA ASP A 77 -3.14 -4.23 -2.33
C ASP A 77 -2.17 -4.67 -1.22
N GLN A 78 -2.07 -3.90 -0.13
CA GLN A 78 -1.43 -4.32 1.12
C GLN A 78 -2.09 -5.57 1.69
N LYS A 79 -3.43 -5.57 1.84
CA LYS A 79 -4.18 -6.72 2.35
C LYS A 79 -3.88 -8.00 1.56
N TRP A 80 -4.03 -7.94 0.23
CA TRP A 80 -3.71 -9.08 -0.63
C TRP A 80 -2.24 -9.53 -0.47
N TYR A 81 -1.30 -8.59 -0.39
CA TYR A 81 0.11 -8.91 -0.27
C TYR A 81 0.43 -9.65 1.05
N TYR A 82 -0.03 -9.15 2.19
CA TYR A 82 0.27 -9.78 3.48
C TYR A 82 -0.52 -11.06 3.71
N GLU A 83 -1.80 -11.09 3.35
CA GLU A 83 -2.69 -12.20 3.68
C GLU A 83 -2.65 -13.32 2.64
N GLU A 84 -2.64 -12.99 1.34
CA GLU A 84 -2.71 -14.01 0.28
C GLU A 84 -1.32 -14.49 -0.13
N THR A 85 -0.35 -13.56 -0.28
CA THR A 85 1.03 -13.94 -0.64
C THR A 85 1.85 -14.37 0.57
N LYS A 86 1.31 -14.21 1.78
CA LYS A 86 1.94 -14.53 3.06
C LYS A 86 3.27 -13.80 3.30
N ALA A 87 3.39 -12.60 2.75
CA ALA A 87 4.55 -11.75 2.98
C ALA A 87 4.66 -11.31 4.44
N HIS A 88 5.86 -10.90 4.85
CA HIS A 88 6.12 -10.38 6.19
C HIS A 88 5.50 -8.99 6.38
N ILE A 89 5.00 -8.68 7.58
CA ILE A 89 4.26 -7.44 7.83
C ILE A 89 5.12 -6.16 7.71
N ASP A 90 6.41 -6.27 8.01
CA ASP A 90 7.37 -5.17 7.86
C ASP A 90 7.75 -4.85 6.41
N ALA A 91 7.37 -5.70 5.45
CA ALA A 91 7.64 -5.44 4.05
C ALA A 91 6.85 -4.21 3.58
N LYS A 92 7.51 -3.31 2.82
CA LYS A 92 6.91 -2.10 2.26
C LYS A 92 7.05 -2.07 0.74
N ALA A 93 6.13 -1.41 0.05
CA ALA A 93 6.28 -1.11 -1.37
C ALA A 93 7.44 -0.12 -1.59
N VAL A 94 8.41 -0.52 -2.41
CA VAL A 94 9.62 0.27 -2.74
C VAL A 94 9.83 0.44 -4.25
N GLU A 95 9.07 -0.28 -5.07
CA GLU A 95 9.16 -0.26 -6.53
C GLU A 95 7.78 -0.06 -7.12
N CYS A 96 7.67 0.85 -8.10
CA CYS A 96 6.41 1.09 -8.78
C CYS A 96 6.02 -0.11 -9.65
N HIS A 97 4.74 -0.21 -10.01
CA HIS A 97 4.28 -1.30 -10.86
C HIS A 97 5.03 -1.36 -12.20
N GLY A 98 5.34 -0.21 -12.79
CA GLY A 98 6.11 -0.09 -14.03
C GLY A 98 7.50 -0.71 -13.94
N CYS A 99 8.29 -0.30 -12.96
CA CYS A 99 9.63 -0.84 -12.71
C CYS A 99 9.61 -2.31 -12.26
N ARG A 100 8.60 -2.74 -11.50
CA ARG A 100 8.45 -4.15 -11.10
C ARG A 100 8.15 -5.08 -12.28
N THR A 101 7.43 -4.57 -13.29
CA THR A 101 7.09 -5.33 -14.51
C THR A 101 8.11 -5.18 -15.64
N GLY A 102 9.20 -4.44 -15.41
CA GLY A 102 10.26 -4.22 -16.40
C GLY A 102 9.85 -3.31 -17.57
N LYS A 103 8.74 -2.56 -17.44
CA LYS A 103 8.26 -1.64 -18.48
C LYS A 103 8.93 -0.27 -18.44
N ASP A 104 9.34 0.14 -17.24
CA ASP A 104 10.00 1.41 -16.94
C ASP A 104 11.42 1.13 -16.40
N SER A 105 12.10 0.12 -16.93
CA SER A 105 13.54 -0.02 -16.76
C SER A 105 14.17 1.01 -17.68
N GLU A 106 14.50 2.18 -17.13
CA GLU A 106 15.43 3.08 -17.82
C GLU A 106 16.71 2.28 -18.11
N GLU A 107 17.06 2.27 -19.40
CA GLU A 107 18.20 1.53 -19.98
C GLU A 107 19.46 1.72 -19.13
N ALA A 108 20.07 0.59 -18.75
CA ALA A 108 21.41 0.55 -18.16
C ALA A 108 22.48 0.68 -19.25
#